data_AF-A0A7Y8JAM3-F1
#
_entry.id   AF-A0A7Y8JAM3-F1
#
_cell.length_a   1.000
_cell.length_b   1.000
_cell.length_c   1.000
_cell.angle_alpha   90.00
_cell.angle_beta   90.00
_cell.angle_gamma   90.00
#
_symmetry.space_group_name_H-M   'P 1'
#
loop_
_entity.id
_entity.type
_entity.pdbx_description
1 polymer ?
#
loop_
_entity_poly.entity_id
_entity_poly.type
_entity_poly.pdbx_seq_one_letter_code
_entity_poly.pdbx_strand_id
1 'polypeptide(L)'
;MKNLTTGKEYNIHLLFGYINNYLINPIKSGTIGFVTFFIVLLFSKVVALAFQMSKEFTIDSGDIQLCLMGFAMVFIVKFLDNIKK
;
A
#
# COMPACT_ATOMS: atom_id res chain seq x y z
N MET A 1 -18.63 -15.11 39.16
CA MET A 1 -17.34 -14.66 38.56
C MET A 1 -17.18 -15.03 37.07
N LYS A 2 -18.25 -15.17 36.27
CA LYS A 2 -18.16 -15.56 34.83
C LYS A 2 -18.45 -14.44 33.82
N ASN A 3 -18.79 -13.23 34.29
CA ASN A 3 -19.25 -12.13 33.42
C ASN A 3 -18.16 -11.12 33.01
N LEU A 4 -16.90 -11.29 33.47
CA LEU A 4 -15.82 -10.35 33.17
C LEU A 4 -14.93 -10.81 31.99
N THR A 5 -14.94 -12.10 31.64
CA THR A 5 -14.11 -12.65 30.56
C THR A 5 -14.77 -12.50 29.18
N THR A 6 -16.09 -12.63 29.10
CA THR A 6 -16.88 -12.51 27.85
C THR A 6 -16.88 -11.09 27.26
N GLY A 7 -16.86 -10.05 28.09
CA GLY A 7 -16.76 -8.67 27.62
C GLY A 7 -15.41 -8.32 26.99
N LYS A 8 -14.32 -8.92 27.49
CA LYS A 8 -12.96 -8.65 26.99
C LYS A 8 -12.73 -9.26 25.60
N GLU A 9 -13.22 -10.47 25.36
CA GLU A 9 -13.11 -11.14 24.05
C GLU A 9 -13.94 -10.45 22.96
N TYR A 10 -15.12 -9.95 23.30
CA TYR A 10 -15.97 -9.19 22.37
C TYR A 10 -15.30 -7.90 21.87
N ASN A 11 -14.65 -7.15 22.77
CA ASN A 11 -13.95 -5.92 22.43
C ASN A 11 -12.74 -6.16 21.51
N ILE A 12 -12.03 -7.28 21.70
CA ILE A 12 -10.88 -7.65 20.86
C ILE A 12 -11.33 -7.95 19.42
N HIS A 13 -12.44 -8.67 19.25
CA HIS A 13 -12.96 -9.01 17.92
C HIS A 13 -13.45 -7.77 17.16
N LEU A 14 -14.08 -6.81 17.84
CA LEU A 14 -14.49 -5.53 17.26
C LEU A 14 -13.29 -4.66 16.87
N LEU A 15 -12.26 -4.59 17.74
CA LEU A 15 -11.03 -3.86 17.45
C LEU A 15 -10.30 -4.44 16.23
N PHE A 16 -10.25 -5.76 16.12
CA PHE A 16 -9.66 -6.45 14.97
C PHE A 16 -10.42 -6.14 13.66
N GLY A 17 -11.75 -6.12 13.71
CA GLY A 17 -12.58 -5.72 12.57
C GLY A 17 -12.31 -4.29 12.12
N TYR A 18 -12.18 -3.36 13.07
CA TYR A 18 -11.82 -1.97 12.80
C TYR A 18 -10.42 -1.85 12.19
N ILE A 19 -9.38 -2.42 12.81
CA ILE A 19 -8.01 -2.34 12.29
C ILE A 19 -7.92 -2.94 10.88
N ASN A 20 -8.61 -4.06 10.64
CA ASN A 20 -8.58 -4.70 9.34
C ASN A 20 -9.22 -3.84 8.24
N ASN A 21 -10.36 -3.22 8.51
CA ASN A 21 -11.05 -2.38 7.52
C ASN A 21 -10.35 -1.04 7.30
N TYR A 22 -9.86 -0.38 8.34
CA TYR A 22 -9.36 0.99 8.26
C TYR A 22 -7.85 1.10 8.02
N LEU A 23 -7.06 0.09 8.39
CA LEU A 23 -5.61 0.07 8.17
C LEU A 23 -5.17 -1.02 7.20
N ILE A 24 -5.54 -2.28 7.45
CA ILE A 24 -4.98 -3.39 6.66
C ILE A 24 -5.48 -3.35 5.22
N ASN A 25 -6.77 -3.10 4.98
CA ASN A 25 -7.32 -3.06 3.64
C ASN A 25 -6.73 -1.91 2.78
N PRO A 26 -6.61 -0.67 3.29
CA PRO A 26 -5.90 0.41 2.60
C PRO A 26 -4.43 0.12 2.38
N ILE A 27 -3.71 -0.45 3.36
CA ILE A 27 -2.29 -0.82 3.20
C ILE A 27 -2.12 -1.84 2.08
N LYS A 28 -2.90 -2.92 2.08
CA LYS A 28 -2.86 -3.94 1.02
C LYS A 28 -3.09 -3.32 -0.36
N SER A 29 -4.05 -2.42 -0.46
CA SER A 29 -4.36 -1.72 -1.71
C SER A 29 -3.24 -0.76 -2.12
N GLY A 30 -2.67 -0.02 -1.16
CA GLY A 30 -1.49 0.81 -1.37
C GLY A 30 -0.31 0.00 -1.92
N THR A 31 -0.06 -1.20 -1.38
CA THR A 31 1.02 -2.09 -1.87
C THR A 31 0.79 -2.49 -3.33
N ILE A 32 -0.46 -2.68 -3.76
CA ILE A 32 -0.76 -2.90 -5.18
C ILE A 32 -0.35 -1.67 -6.00
N GLY A 33 -0.70 -0.47 -5.55
CA GLY A 33 -0.28 0.79 -6.19
C GLY A 33 1.24 0.91 -6.31
N PHE A 34 1.98 0.57 -5.24
CA PHE A 34 3.44 0.53 -5.25
C PHE A 34 3.99 -0.42 -6.33
N VAL A 35 3.51 -1.66 -6.33
CA VAL A 35 3.98 -2.71 -7.25
C VAL A 35 3.69 -2.32 -8.69
N THR A 36 2.50 -1.78 -8.98
CA THR A 36 2.16 -1.31 -10.33
C THR A 36 3.10 -0.20 -10.79
N PHE A 37 3.34 0.82 -9.97
CA PHE A 37 4.28 1.89 -10.33
C PHE A 37 5.71 1.37 -10.52
N PHE A 38 6.15 0.46 -9.65
CA PHE A 38 7.46 -0.14 -9.75
C PHE A 38 7.62 -0.93 -11.05
N ILE A 39 6.62 -1.71 -11.47
CA ILE A 39 6.62 -2.41 -12.76
C ILE A 39 6.72 -1.42 -13.93
N VAL A 40 5.94 -0.34 -13.91
CA VAL A 40 5.99 0.69 -14.96
C VAL A 40 7.37 1.36 -15.01
N LEU A 41 7.97 1.63 -13.85
CA LEU A 41 9.28 2.24 -13.74
C LEU A 41 10.38 1.30 -14.27
N LEU A 42 10.36 0.02 -13.87
CA LEU A 42 11.26 -1.00 -14.40
C LEU A 42 11.12 -1.09 -15.93
N PHE A 43 9.89 -1.15 -16.44
CA PHE A 43 9.63 -1.19 -17.87
C PHE A 43 10.19 0.05 -18.58
N SER A 44 9.96 1.24 -18.03
CA SER A 44 10.48 2.49 -18.58
C SER A 44 12.02 2.51 -18.65
N LYS A 45 12.70 2.04 -17.60
CA LYS A 45 14.17 1.97 -17.60
C LYS A 45 14.72 0.90 -18.55
N VAL A 46 14.05 -0.24 -18.68
CA VAL A 46 14.41 -1.27 -19.68
C VAL A 46 14.28 -0.71 -21.09
N VAL A 47 13.20 0.01 -21.38
CA VAL A 47 13.01 0.70 -22.66
C VAL A 47 14.12 1.75 -22.87
N ALA A 48 14.41 2.60 -21.88
CA ALA A 48 15.46 3.60 -21.98
C ALA A 48 16.84 2.99 -22.29
N LEU A 49 17.16 1.84 -21.69
CA LEU A 49 18.41 1.11 -21.96
C LEU A 49 18.41 0.48 -23.36
N ALA A 50 17.28 -0.07 -23.80
CA ALA A 50 17.14 -0.64 -25.15
C ALA A 50 17.35 0.41 -26.25
N PHE A 51 16.92 1.66 -26.02
CA PHE A 51 17.14 2.79 -26.92
C PHE A 51 18.49 3.49 -26.72
N GLN A 52 19.39 2.95 -25.90
CA GLN A 52 20.69 3.54 -25.54
C GLN A 52 20.60 4.97 -24.99
N MET A 53 19.45 5.34 -24.41
CA MET A 53 19.25 6.65 -23.77
C MET A 53 19.92 6.73 -22.39
N SER A 54 20.10 5.59 -21.72
CA SER A 54 20.91 5.47 -20.51
C SER A 54 22.01 4.43 -20.70
N LYS A 55 23.18 4.70 -20.11
CA LYS A 55 24.33 3.78 -20.13
C LYS A 55 24.28 2.75 -19.01
N GLU A 56 23.52 3.04 -17.96
CA GLU A 56 23.44 2.21 -16.76
C GLU A 56 21.97 2.03 -16.34
N PHE A 57 21.67 0.87 -15.76
CA PHE A 57 20.40 0.58 -15.11
C PHE A 57 20.61 0.70 -13.60
N THR A 58 20.35 1.89 -13.06
CA THR A 58 20.46 2.14 -11.62
C THR A 58 19.09 2.58 -11.11
N ILE A 59 18.61 1.91 -10.06
CA ILE A 59 17.44 2.35 -9.31
C ILE A 59 17.94 3.31 -8.24
N ASP A 60 17.45 4.55 -8.26
CA ASP A 60 17.82 5.56 -7.30
C ASP A 60 16.71 5.80 -6.26
N SER A 61 16.99 6.69 -5.30
CA SER A 61 16.04 7.05 -4.27
C SER A 61 14.79 7.78 -4.80
N GLY A 62 14.91 8.50 -5.93
CA GLY A 62 13.80 9.16 -6.59
C GLY A 62 12.81 8.16 -7.19
N ASP A 63 13.31 7.06 -7.74
CA ASP A 63 12.47 5.96 -8.25
C ASP A 63 11.62 5.34 -7.13
N ILE A 64 12.22 5.13 -5.95
CA ILE A 64 11.54 4.61 -4.76
C ILE A 64 10.47 5.62 -4.28
N GLN A 65 10.80 6.91 -4.24
CA GLN A 65 9.85 7.97 -3.90
C GLN A 65 8.65 7.99 -4.86
N LEU A 66 8.88 7.78 -6.15
CA LEU A 66 7.82 7.72 -7.16
C LEU A 66 6.88 6.54 -6.92
N CYS A 67 7.43 5.36 -6.58
CA CYS A 67 6.64 4.19 -6.25
C CYS A 67 5.88 4.36 -4.93
N LEU A 68 6.48 5.04 -3.94
CA LEU A 68 5.82 5.45 -2.69
C LEU A 68 4.68 6.45 -2.92
N MET A 69 4.78 7.33 -3.92
CA MET A 69 3.64 8.16 -4.33
C MET A 69 2.48 7.31 -4.87
N GLY A 70 2.77 6.31 -5.70
CA GLY A 70 1.77 5.34 -6.16
C GLY A 70 1.09 4.60 -5.01
N PHE A 71 1.88 4.18 -4.02
CA PHE A 71 1.36 3.63 -2.76
C PHE A 71 0.42 4.61 -2.07
N ALA A 72 0.89 5.83 -1.81
CA ALA A 72 0.17 6.83 -1.04
C ALA A 72 -1.16 7.20 -1.70
N MET A 73 -1.20 7.35 -3.03
CA MET A 73 -2.45 7.65 -3.74
C MET A 73 -3.49 6.55 -3.54
N VAL A 74 -3.13 5.28 -3.82
CA VAL A 74 -4.09 4.17 -3.70
C VAL A 74 -4.48 3.93 -2.25
N PHE A 75 -3.52 4.06 -1.33
CA PHE A 75 -3.77 4.00 0.11
C PHE A 75 -4.80 5.04 0.54
N ILE A 76 -4.60 6.33 0.20
CA ILE A 76 -5.49 7.42 0.60
C ILE A 76 -6.89 7.21 0.02
N VAL A 77 -7.01 6.83 -1.25
CA VAL A 77 -8.31 6.56 -1.88
C VAL A 77 -9.05 5.46 -1.11
N LYS A 78 -8.40 4.34 -0.81
CA LYS A 78 -9.03 3.23 -0.08
C LYS A 78 -9.26 3.50 1.39
N PHE A 79 -8.43 4.34 1.99
CA PHE A 79 -8.64 4.83 3.35
C PHE A 79 -9.90 5.69 3.43
N LEU A 80 -10.05 6.66 2.52
CA LEU A 80 -11.22 7.53 2.45
C LEU A 80 -12.49 6.76 2.10
N ASP A 81 -12.43 5.79 1.19
CA ASP A 81 -13.58 4.93 0.86
C ASP A 81 -14.06 4.12 2.07
N ASN A 82 -13.14 3.64 2.92
CA ASN A 82 -13.49 2.91 4.13
C ASN A 82 -14.04 3.82 5.24
N ILE A 83 -13.69 5.12 5.26
CA ILE A 83 -14.24 6.12 6.20
C ILE A 83 -15.63 6.60 5.80
N LYS A 84 -15.91 6.67 4.49
CA LYS A 84 -17.23 7.09 3.99
C LYS A 84 -18.33 6.05 4.26
N LYS A 85 -17.97 4.84 4.71
CA LYS A 85 -18.88 3.75 5.05
C LYS A 85 -19.34 3.86 6.49
#